data_AF-A0A5S4FEQ7-F1
#
_entry.id   AF-A0A5S4FEQ7-F1
#
_cell.length_a   1.000
_cell.length_b   1.000
_cell.length_c   1.000
_cell.angle_alpha   90.00
_cell.angle_beta   90.00
_cell.angle_gamma   90.00
#
_symmetry.space_group_name_H-M   'P 1'
#
loop_
_entity.id
_entity.type
_entity.pdbx_description
1 polymer ?
#
loop_
_entity_poly.entity_id
_entity_poly.type
_entity_poly.pdbx_seq_one_letter_code
_entity_poly.pdbx_strand_id
1 'polypeptide(L)'
;MGWTLAFAAVAVFFVLITGANDGATLTGFGLRVPRTPGRVVTALLVAVLFAGPYVLGVAVARTFTEGLAGLALGYLLGAGARRVPSHRRMPRLVRAAHLLAYAARCAAVFLAGALTSFNRVGERLGRGLISIWPLHVVSAEAAATGAVLAGSALGSPVSMTQSVTAGVVGVVASEGSRRVRWQGVLNVGTAWLLTLPSSMALGCLSGLALRLP
;
A
#
# COMPACT_ATOMS: atom_id res chain seq x y z
N MET A 1 22.64 -8.53 13.54
CA MET A 1 22.09 -9.26 12.38
C MET A 1 20.62 -9.68 12.55
N GLY A 2 20.12 -9.99 13.75
CA GLY A 2 18.71 -10.38 13.94
C GLY A 2 17.68 -9.33 13.51
N TRP A 3 17.85 -8.07 13.93
CA TRP A 3 16.92 -6.98 13.61
C TRP A 3 16.76 -6.70 12.11
N THR A 4 17.85 -6.76 11.34
CA THR A 4 17.82 -6.56 9.88
C THR A 4 17.03 -7.65 9.17
N LEU A 5 17.14 -8.89 9.62
CA LEU A 5 16.35 -10.01 9.08
C LEU A 5 14.87 -9.89 9.46
N ALA A 6 14.58 -9.48 10.69
CA ALA A 6 13.21 -9.25 11.15
C ALA A 6 12.52 -8.13 10.36
N PHE A 7 13.18 -6.98 10.16
CA PHE A 7 12.64 -5.89 9.34
C PHE A 7 12.45 -6.31 7.88
N ALA A 8 13.40 -7.05 7.30
CA ALA A 8 13.27 -7.58 5.94
C ALA A 8 12.07 -8.54 5.83
N ALA A 9 11.89 -9.44 6.81
CA ALA A 9 10.76 -10.36 6.83
C ALA A 9 9.41 -9.63 6.93
N VAL A 10 9.30 -8.62 7.81
CA VAL A 10 8.09 -7.79 7.94
C VAL A 10 7.81 -7.03 6.65
N ALA A 11 8.83 -6.45 6.01
CA ALA A 11 8.68 -5.74 4.75
C ALA A 11 8.21 -6.67 3.62
N VAL A 12 8.80 -7.87 3.50
CA VAL A 12 8.38 -8.88 2.53
C VAL A 12 6.94 -9.31 2.77
N PHE A 13 6.58 -9.58 4.03
CA PHE A 13 5.22 -9.97 4.41
C PHE A 13 4.20 -8.86 4.11
N PHE A 14 4.53 -7.61 4.39
CA PHE A 14 3.70 -6.46 4.06
C PHE A 14 3.46 -6.37 2.55
N VAL A 15 4.52 -6.42 1.73
CA VAL A 15 4.40 -6.37 0.26
C VAL A 15 3.58 -7.55 -0.30
N LEU A 16 3.72 -8.75 0.28
CA LEU A 16 2.89 -9.91 -0.07
C LEU A 16 1.41 -9.64 0.21
N ILE A 17 1.08 -9.11 1.39
CA ILE A 17 -0.31 -8.81 1.76
C ILE A 17 -0.88 -7.71 0.88
N THR A 18 -0.13 -6.64 0.61
CA THR A 18 -0.57 -5.57 -0.30
C THR A 18 -0.83 -6.12 -1.70
N GLY A 19 0.07 -6.98 -2.21
CA GLY A 19 -0.14 -7.70 -3.46
C GLY A 19 -1.42 -8.53 -3.44
N ALA A 20 -1.63 -9.29 -2.37
CA ALA A 20 -2.80 -10.15 -2.17
C ALA A 20 -4.13 -9.40 -2.04
N ASN A 21 -4.10 -8.16 -1.54
CA ASN A 21 -5.31 -7.35 -1.36
C ASN A 21 -5.58 -6.48 -2.58
N ASP A 22 -4.61 -5.68 -2.99
CA ASP A 22 -4.81 -4.63 -4.00
C ASP A 22 -4.53 -5.17 -5.40
N GLY A 23 -3.44 -5.95 -5.56
CA GLY A 23 -3.08 -6.57 -6.83
C GLY A 23 -4.07 -7.65 -7.27
N ALA A 24 -4.58 -8.47 -6.33
CA ALA A 24 -5.60 -9.47 -6.59
C ALA A 24 -6.94 -8.86 -7.01
N THR A 25 -7.28 -7.69 -6.47
CA THR A 25 -8.48 -6.93 -6.83
C THR A 25 -8.37 -6.45 -8.28
N LEU A 26 -7.26 -5.80 -8.65
CA LEU A 26 -7.04 -5.29 -10.00
C LEU A 26 -6.94 -6.41 -11.06
N THR A 27 -6.22 -7.50 -10.75
CA THR A 27 -6.13 -8.67 -11.65
C THR A 27 -7.45 -9.44 -11.76
N GLY A 28 -8.17 -9.61 -10.65
CA GLY A 28 -9.48 -10.26 -10.61
C GLY A 28 -10.55 -9.51 -11.41
N PHE A 29 -10.52 -8.17 -11.41
CA PHE A 29 -11.38 -7.34 -12.26
C PHE A 29 -11.00 -7.43 -13.74
N GLY A 30 -9.70 -7.42 -14.05
CA GLY A 30 -9.20 -7.52 -15.42
C GLY A 30 -9.67 -8.77 -16.17
N LEU A 31 -9.79 -9.90 -15.46
CA LEU A 31 -10.27 -11.17 -16.00
C LEU A 31 -11.79 -11.22 -16.28
N ARG A 32 -12.56 -10.25 -15.76
CA ARG A 32 -14.02 -10.19 -15.93
C ARG A 32 -14.48 -9.17 -16.97
N VAL A 33 -13.58 -8.32 -17.45
CA VAL A 33 -13.87 -7.49 -18.62
C VAL A 33 -13.80 -8.41 -19.85
N PRO A 34 -14.90 -8.64 -20.59
CA PRO A 34 -14.96 -9.68 -21.64
C PRO A 34 -13.97 -9.51 -22.80
N ARG A 35 -13.25 -8.39 -22.87
CA ARG A 35 -12.38 -8.01 -23.98
C ARG A 35 -10.90 -7.88 -23.61
N THR A 36 -10.52 -8.02 -22.34
CA THR A 36 -9.13 -7.82 -21.91
C THR A 36 -8.55 -9.13 -21.39
N PRO A 37 -7.55 -9.74 -22.06
CA PRO A 37 -6.92 -10.96 -21.53
C PRO A 37 -6.21 -10.62 -20.22
N GLY A 38 -6.43 -11.42 -19.17
CA GLY A 38 -5.86 -11.14 -17.83
C GLY A 38 -4.33 -11.00 -17.82
N ARG A 39 -3.63 -11.61 -18.79
CA ARG A 39 -2.18 -11.43 -19.00
C ARG A 39 -1.80 -9.99 -19.30
N VAL A 40 -2.62 -9.24 -20.04
CA VAL A 40 -2.39 -7.83 -20.36
C VAL A 40 -2.57 -6.98 -19.10
N VAL A 41 -3.57 -7.26 -18.27
CA VAL A 41 -3.79 -6.53 -17.01
C VAL A 41 -2.64 -6.79 -16.04
N THR A 42 -2.20 -8.04 -15.92
CA THR A 42 -1.03 -8.39 -15.11
C THR A 42 0.24 -7.74 -15.64
N ALA A 43 0.44 -7.72 -16.96
CA ALA A 43 1.61 -7.07 -17.58
C ALA A 43 1.60 -5.55 -17.36
N LEU A 44 0.43 -4.91 -17.47
CA LEU A 44 0.24 -3.50 -17.15
C LEU A 44 0.53 -3.21 -15.68
N LEU A 45 0.04 -4.03 -14.76
CA LEU A 45 0.33 -3.90 -13.33
C LEU A 45 1.82 -4.02 -13.04
N VAL A 46 2.49 -5.00 -13.63
CA VAL A 46 3.95 -5.14 -13.50
C VAL A 46 4.68 -3.93 -14.09
N ALA A 47 4.28 -3.46 -15.28
CA ALA A 47 4.87 -2.30 -15.90
C ALA A 47 4.70 -1.03 -15.05
N VAL A 48 3.51 -0.79 -14.50
CA VAL A 48 3.23 0.36 -13.63
C VAL A 48 3.97 0.25 -12.30
N LEU A 49 4.06 -0.95 -11.71
CA LEU A 49 4.78 -1.17 -10.45
C LEU A 49 6.28 -0.93 -10.60
N PHE A 50 6.84 -1.27 -11.76
CA PHE A 50 8.24 -1.00 -12.09
C PHE A 50 8.47 0.46 -12.49
N ALA A 51 7.69 1.00 -13.42
CA ALA A 51 7.92 2.33 -14.00
C ALA A 51 7.45 3.45 -13.09
N GLY A 52 6.40 3.23 -12.29
CA GLY A 52 5.76 4.22 -11.43
C GLY A 52 6.74 5.01 -10.56
N PRO A 53 7.62 4.37 -9.78
CA PRO A 53 8.62 5.07 -8.96
C PRO A 53 9.62 5.92 -9.76
N TYR A 54 9.86 5.60 -11.04
CA TYR A 54 10.75 6.36 -11.91
C TYR A 54 10.05 7.51 -12.63
N VAL A 55 8.76 7.35 -12.93
CA VAL A 55 7.94 8.35 -13.62
C VAL A 55 7.39 9.38 -12.63
N LEU A 56 6.79 8.91 -11.53
CA LEU A 56 6.15 9.75 -10.51
C LEU A 56 7.12 10.13 -9.38
N GLY A 57 8.32 9.56 -9.37
CA GLY A 57 9.33 9.77 -8.36
C GLY A 57 9.02 9.02 -7.04
N VAL A 58 9.84 9.31 -6.03
CA VAL A 58 9.76 8.70 -4.70
C VAL A 58 9.20 9.68 -3.66
N ALA A 59 8.45 10.69 -4.09
CA ALA A 59 7.91 11.74 -3.22
C ALA A 59 7.05 11.15 -2.10
N VAL A 60 6.14 10.22 -2.43
CA VAL A 60 5.31 9.49 -1.47
C VAL A 60 6.17 8.79 -0.40
N ALA A 61 7.22 8.10 -0.83
CA ALA A 61 8.12 7.40 0.08
C ALA A 61 8.90 8.37 0.98
N ARG A 62 9.34 9.51 0.44
CA ARG A 62 10.02 10.56 1.21
C ARG A 62 9.11 11.17 2.26
N THR A 63 7.88 11.50 1.92
CA THR A 63 6.90 12.05 2.86
C THR A 63 6.65 11.10 4.04
N PHE A 64 6.63 9.78 3.79
CA PHE A 64 6.57 8.79 4.88
C PHE A 64 7.84 8.76 5.73
N THR A 65 9.02 8.74 5.10
CA THR A 65 10.29 8.65 5.84
C THR A 65 10.66 9.93 6.57
N GLU A 66 10.27 11.09 6.05
CA GLU A 66 10.65 12.42 6.56
C GLU A 66 9.53 13.04 7.40
N GLY A 67 8.26 12.81 7.05
CA GLY A 67 7.10 13.41 7.71
C GLY A 67 6.52 12.60 8.87
N LEU A 68 6.69 11.27 8.89
CA LEU A 68 6.14 10.39 9.94
C LEU A 68 7.19 9.98 10.98
N ALA A 69 8.45 9.86 10.56
CA ALA A 69 9.56 9.66 11.48
C ALA A 69 10.01 11.03 12.00
N GLY A 70 9.40 11.50 13.10
CA GLY A 70 9.87 12.71 13.79
C GLY A 70 11.40 12.69 13.96
N LEU A 71 12.04 13.88 13.92
CA LEU A 71 13.50 14.07 13.88
C LEU A 71 14.32 13.03 14.66
N ALA A 72 13.88 12.61 15.85
CA ALA A 72 14.53 11.58 16.65
C ALA A 72 14.36 10.13 16.14
N LEU A 73 13.13 9.68 15.82
CA LEU A 73 12.90 8.32 15.29
C LEU A 73 13.44 8.18 13.86
N GLY A 74 13.32 9.25 13.05
CA GLY A 74 13.94 9.34 11.73
C GLY A 74 15.47 9.37 11.79
N TYR A 75 16.06 10.05 12.79
CA TYR A 75 17.50 10.02 13.03
C TYR A 75 17.99 8.66 13.54
N LEU A 76 17.22 7.96 14.39
CA LEU A 76 17.57 6.62 14.90
C LEU A 76 17.41 5.54 13.83
N LEU A 77 16.33 5.58 13.04
CA LEU A 77 16.16 4.71 11.86
C LEU A 77 17.20 5.05 10.79
N GLY A 78 17.50 6.33 10.58
CA GLY A 78 18.58 6.80 9.70
C GLY A 78 19.96 6.36 10.18
N ALA A 79 20.21 6.37 11.50
CA ALA A 79 21.44 5.86 12.12
C ALA A 79 21.56 4.34 12.02
N GLY A 80 20.45 3.61 12.14
CA GLY A 80 20.38 2.17 11.85
C GLY A 80 20.56 1.86 10.36
N ALA A 81 19.98 2.69 9.49
CA ALA A 81 20.10 2.60 8.04
C ALA A 81 21.48 3.05 7.53
N ARG A 82 22.30 3.74 8.32
CA ARG A 82 23.73 3.94 8.03
C ARG A 82 24.53 2.63 8.01
N ARG A 83 23.95 1.51 8.49
CA ARG A 83 24.46 0.13 8.28
C ARG A 83 23.89 -0.57 7.05
N VAL A 84 22.91 0.04 6.38
CA VAL A 84 22.42 -0.38 5.06
C VAL A 84 23.27 0.36 4.02
N PRO A 85 23.78 -0.31 2.97
CA PRO A 85 24.70 0.30 2.01
C PRO A 85 24.14 1.59 1.43
N SER A 86 24.70 2.74 1.83
CA SER A 86 24.22 4.03 1.36
C SER A 86 24.57 4.22 -0.12
N HIS A 87 23.56 4.46 -0.95
CA HIS A 87 23.68 4.70 -2.40
C HIS A 87 24.40 6.01 -2.78
N ARG A 88 24.97 6.73 -1.81
CA ARG A 88 25.50 8.09 -1.95
C ARG A 88 26.83 8.16 -2.71
N ARG A 89 27.57 7.05 -2.84
CA ARG A 89 28.87 6.98 -3.53
C ARG A 89 28.90 6.06 -4.76
N MET A 90 27.75 5.55 -5.20
CA MET A 90 27.71 4.59 -6.33
C MET A 90 27.78 5.31 -7.69
N PRO A 91 28.55 4.79 -8.66
CA PRO A 91 28.46 5.19 -10.06
C PRO A 91 27.00 5.08 -10.56
N ARG A 92 26.59 5.99 -11.46
CA ARG A 92 25.19 6.12 -11.92
C ARG A 92 24.60 4.78 -12.41
N LEU A 93 25.39 3.98 -13.11
CA LEU A 93 25.00 2.65 -13.63
C LEU A 93 24.76 1.63 -12.52
N VAL A 94 25.65 1.58 -11.52
CA VAL A 94 25.53 0.67 -10.37
C VAL A 94 24.31 1.02 -9.53
N ARG A 95 24.06 2.32 -9.33
CA ARG A 95 22.86 2.80 -8.65
C ARG A 95 21.59 2.43 -9.43
N ALA A 96 21.57 2.65 -10.74
CA ALA A 96 20.44 2.28 -11.59
C ALA A 96 20.16 0.77 -11.53
N ALA A 97 21.19 -0.06 -11.68
CA ALA A 97 21.08 -1.52 -11.58
C ALA A 97 20.55 -1.97 -10.21
N HIS A 98 21.04 -1.37 -9.12
CA HIS A 98 20.59 -1.72 -7.77
C HIS A 98 19.13 -1.33 -7.52
N LEU A 99 18.70 -0.16 -7.99
CA LEU A 99 17.31 0.29 -7.93
C LEU A 99 16.40 -0.61 -8.77
N LEU A 100 16.82 -0.96 -9.99
CA LEU A 100 16.07 -1.87 -10.85
C LEU A 100 15.94 -3.26 -10.21
N ALA A 101 17.01 -3.79 -9.64
CA ALA A 101 16.99 -5.07 -8.93
C ALA A 101 16.11 -5.02 -7.68
N TYR A 102 16.09 -3.90 -6.96
CA TYR A 102 15.20 -3.71 -5.81
C TYR A 102 13.73 -3.64 -6.23
N ALA A 103 13.42 -2.79 -7.22
CA ALA A 103 12.07 -2.68 -7.80
C ALA A 103 11.58 -4.04 -8.31
N ALA A 104 12.45 -4.81 -8.97
CA ALA A 104 12.13 -6.15 -9.44
C ALA A 104 11.77 -7.13 -8.33
N ARG A 105 12.52 -7.11 -7.22
CA ARG A 105 12.22 -7.95 -6.07
C ARG A 105 10.89 -7.56 -5.44
N CYS A 106 10.64 -6.27 -5.21
CA CYS A 106 9.35 -5.80 -4.70
C CYS A 106 8.20 -6.19 -5.63
N ALA A 107 8.39 -6.05 -6.94
CA ALA A 107 7.39 -6.40 -7.93
C ALA A 107 7.07 -7.89 -7.96
N ALA A 108 8.10 -8.75 -7.87
CA ALA A 108 7.91 -10.20 -7.81
C ALA A 108 7.12 -10.61 -6.56
N VAL A 109 7.47 -10.05 -5.40
CA VAL A 109 6.80 -10.33 -4.12
C VAL A 109 5.34 -9.85 -4.15
N PHE A 110 5.09 -8.63 -4.65
CA PHE A 110 3.74 -8.10 -4.82
C PHE A 110 2.90 -8.98 -5.75
N LEU A 111 3.48 -9.37 -6.89
CA LEU A 111 2.80 -10.21 -7.87
C LEU A 111 2.50 -11.60 -7.31
N ALA A 112 3.40 -12.18 -6.51
CA ALA A 112 3.14 -13.43 -5.81
C ALA A 112 1.94 -13.32 -4.85
N GLY A 113 1.83 -12.20 -4.12
CA GLY A 113 0.63 -11.90 -3.34
C GLY A 113 -0.63 -11.86 -4.19
N ALA A 114 -0.60 -11.10 -5.30
CA ALA A 114 -1.74 -10.94 -6.20
C ALA A 114 -2.20 -12.29 -6.79
N LEU A 115 -1.26 -13.07 -7.30
CA LEU A 115 -1.51 -14.37 -7.94
C LEU A 115 -1.91 -15.48 -6.96
N THR A 116 -1.58 -15.37 -5.67
CA THR A 116 -2.04 -16.35 -4.67
C THR A 116 -3.46 -16.07 -4.18
N SER A 117 -3.93 -14.82 -4.31
CA SER A 117 -5.21 -14.38 -3.73
C SER A 117 -6.29 -14.04 -4.76
N PHE A 118 -5.97 -13.95 -6.06
CA PHE A 118 -6.94 -13.56 -7.10
C PHE A 118 -8.18 -14.47 -7.18
N ASN A 119 -8.03 -15.79 -7.00
CA ASN A 119 -9.18 -16.70 -7.03
C ASN A 119 -10.17 -16.41 -5.88
N ARG A 120 -9.66 -16.14 -4.68
CA ARG A 120 -10.48 -15.85 -3.49
C ARG A 120 -11.18 -14.50 -3.60
N VAL A 121 -10.48 -13.48 -4.09
CA VAL A 121 -11.06 -12.14 -4.32
C VAL A 121 -12.07 -12.19 -5.47
N GLY A 122 -11.73 -12.88 -6.56
CA GLY A 122 -12.62 -13.11 -7.69
C GLY A 122 -13.92 -13.83 -7.29
N GLU A 123 -13.85 -14.83 -6.42
CA GLU A 123 -15.04 -15.50 -5.87
C GLU A 123 -15.90 -14.57 -5.00
N ARG A 124 -15.28 -13.74 -4.14
CA ARG A 124 -16.02 -12.77 -3.30
C ARG A 124 -16.71 -11.68 -4.13
N LEU A 125 -16.04 -11.21 -5.17
CA LEU A 125 -16.62 -10.28 -6.16
C LEU A 125 -17.68 -10.98 -7.04
N GLY A 126 -17.57 -12.30 -7.27
CA GLY A 126 -18.54 -13.13 -8.00
C GLY A 126 -19.82 -13.44 -7.28
N ARG A 127 -19.75 -13.66 -5.96
CA ARG A 127 -20.90 -14.03 -5.14
C ARG A 127 -21.73 -12.83 -4.65
N GLY A 128 -21.55 -11.64 -5.25
CA GLY A 128 -22.46 -10.50 -5.05
C GLY A 128 -22.30 -9.72 -3.73
N LEU A 129 -21.18 -9.86 -3.01
CA LEU A 129 -20.96 -9.12 -1.76
C LEU A 129 -20.85 -7.61 -1.96
N ILE A 130 -20.43 -7.17 -3.16
CA ILE A 130 -20.29 -5.76 -3.51
C ILE A 130 -20.56 -5.62 -5.03
N SER A 131 -21.78 -5.22 -5.43
CA SER A 131 -22.11 -4.92 -6.82
C SER A 131 -21.55 -3.55 -7.23
N ILE A 132 -20.22 -3.41 -7.25
CA ILE A 132 -19.54 -2.23 -7.78
C ILE A 132 -19.21 -2.51 -9.25
N TRP A 133 -19.70 -1.65 -10.16
CA TRP A 133 -19.36 -1.73 -11.57
C TRP A 133 -17.84 -1.59 -11.78
N PRO A 134 -17.20 -2.28 -12.74
CA PRO A 134 -15.75 -2.19 -12.95
C PRO A 134 -15.23 -0.75 -13.08
N LEU A 135 -16.02 0.12 -13.72
CA LEU A 135 -15.71 1.55 -13.86
C LEU A 135 -15.61 2.26 -12.50
N HIS A 136 -16.45 1.90 -11.54
CA HIS A 136 -16.40 2.50 -10.20
C HIS A 136 -15.11 2.18 -9.45
N VAL A 137 -14.56 0.98 -9.67
CA VAL A 137 -13.26 0.60 -9.08
C VAL A 137 -12.14 1.43 -9.69
N VAL A 138 -12.12 1.55 -11.02
CA VAL A 138 -11.13 2.38 -11.72
C VAL A 138 -11.23 3.84 -11.26
N SER A 139 -12.45 4.39 -11.16
CA SER A 139 -12.68 5.74 -10.66
C SER A 139 -12.23 5.91 -9.20
N ALA A 140 -12.50 4.92 -8.34
CA ALA A 140 -12.10 4.94 -6.93
C ALA A 140 -10.57 4.91 -6.77
N GLU A 141 -9.89 4.05 -7.53
CA GLU A 141 -8.42 3.95 -7.56
C GLU A 141 -7.77 5.22 -8.15
N ALA A 142 -8.37 5.81 -9.18
CA ALA A 142 -7.91 7.07 -9.74
C ALA A 142 -8.04 8.23 -8.74
N ALA A 143 -9.19 8.32 -8.04
CA ALA A 143 -9.40 9.31 -6.99
C ALA A 143 -8.42 9.10 -5.82
N ALA A 144 -8.20 7.86 -5.40
CA ALA A 144 -7.24 7.52 -4.35
C ALA A 144 -5.80 7.89 -4.75
N THR A 145 -5.40 7.55 -5.98
CA THR A 145 -4.10 7.91 -6.54
C THR A 145 -3.92 9.43 -6.56
N GLY A 146 -4.93 10.17 -7.03
CA GLY A 146 -4.92 11.63 -7.03
C GLY A 146 -4.75 12.22 -5.63
N ALA A 147 -5.52 11.72 -4.65
CA ALA A 147 -5.42 12.16 -3.26
C ALA A 147 -4.04 11.90 -2.64
N VAL A 148 -3.46 10.73 -2.90
CA VAL A 148 -2.12 10.35 -2.41
C VAL A 148 -1.04 11.22 -3.03
N LEU A 149 -1.09 11.44 -4.35
CA LEU A 149 -0.13 12.30 -5.05
C LEU A 149 -0.26 13.75 -4.60
N ALA A 150 -1.48 14.27 -4.46
CA ALA A 150 -1.73 15.63 -3.97
C ALA A 150 -1.23 15.82 -2.54
N GLY A 151 -1.56 14.90 -1.62
CA GLY A 151 -1.05 14.97 -0.24
C GLY A 151 0.46 14.86 -0.17
N SER A 152 1.07 14.03 -1.01
CA SER A 152 2.53 13.93 -1.12
C SER A 152 3.16 15.22 -1.66
N ALA A 153 2.53 15.87 -2.64
CA ALA A 153 2.97 17.17 -3.15
C ALA A 153 2.87 18.28 -2.08
N LEU A 154 1.91 18.17 -1.17
CA LEU A 154 1.77 19.05 0.00
C LEU A 154 2.70 18.66 1.18
N GLY A 155 3.49 17.59 1.05
CA GLY A 155 4.36 17.10 2.12
C GLY A 155 3.62 16.46 3.29
N SER A 156 2.33 16.15 3.15
CA SER A 156 1.52 15.52 4.19
C SER A 156 1.55 13.99 4.04
N PRO A 157 1.84 13.23 5.12
CA PRO A 157 1.69 11.77 5.07
C PRO A 157 0.21 11.41 4.89
N VAL A 158 -0.08 10.55 3.92
CA VAL A 158 -1.45 10.09 3.60
C VAL A 158 -1.53 8.58 3.73
N SER A 159 -2.61 8.07 4.32
CA SER A 159 -2.87 6.63 4.40
C SER A 159 -3.49 6.11 3.11
N MET A 160 -2.81 5.18 2.44
CA MET A 160 -3.30 4.51 1.22
C MET A 160 -4.67 3.87 1.43
N THR A 161 -4.86 3.16 2.55
CA THR A 161 -6.13 2.49 2.87
C THR A 161 -7.28 3.49 3.03
N GLN A 162 -7.01 4.64 3.65
CA GLN A 162 -8.02 5.69 3.80
C GLN A 162 -8.35 6.33 2.46
N SER A 163 -7.35 6.57 1.61
CA SER A 163 -7.54 7.12 0.26
C SER A 163 -8.39 6.20 -0.62
N VAL A 164 -8.10 4.89 -0.65
CA VAL A 164 -8.89 3.92 -1.43
C VAL A 164 -10.30 3.79 -0.87
N THR A 165 -10.45 3.68 0.46
CA THR A 165 -11.78 3.61 1.10
C THR A 165 -12.61 4.86 0.80
N ALA A 166 -12.02 6.05 0.90
CA ALA A 166 -12.68 7.31 0.58
C ALA A 166 -13.03 7.41 -0.92
N GLY A 167 -12.16 6.94 -1.81
CA GLY A 167 -12.44 6.84 -3.25
C GLY A 167 -13.67 5.97 -3.53
N VAL A 168 -13.75 4.78 -2.92
CA VAL A 168 -14.92 3.88 -3.06
C VAL A 168 -16.18 4.55 -2.53
N VAL A 169 -16.14 5.15 -1.34
CA VAL A 169 -17.28 5.87 -0.75
C VAL A 169 -17.71 7.03 -1.66
N GLY A 170 -16.76 7.78 -2.21
CA GLY A 170 -17.03 8.91 -3.12
C GLY A 170 -17.72 8.48 -4.40
N VAL A 171 -17.26 7.40 -5.03
CA VAL A 171 -17.88 6.85 -6.25
C VAL A 171 -19.29 6.29 -5.97
N VAL A 172 -19.52 5.65 -4.82
CA VAL A 172 -20.87 5.21 -4.45
C VAL A 172 -21.77 6.42 -4.12
N ALA A 173 -21.20 7.47 -3.53
CA ALA A 173 -21.93 8.70 -3.21
C ALA A 173 -22.35 9.48 -4.46
N SER A 174 -21.56 9.44 -5.55
CA SER A 174 -21.92 10.10 -6.82
C SER A 174 -23.14 9.46 -7.50
N GLU A 175 -23.40 8.17 -7.25
CA GLU A 175 -24.62 7.46 -7.70
C GLU A 175 -25.82 7.72 -6.77
N GLY A 176 -25.63 8.51 -5.71
CA GLY A 176 -26.63 8.90 -4.74
C GLY A 176 -26.22 8.58 -3.31
N SER A 177 -26.22 9.58 -2.42
CA SER A 177 -25.77 9.45 -1.03
C SER A 177 -26.56 8.43 -0.20
N ARG A 178 -27.79 8.07 -0.61
CA ARG A 178 -28.60 7.00 0.01
C ARG A 178 -28.07 5.59 -0.28
N ARG A 179 -27.25 5.41 -1.33
CA ARG A 179 -26.61 4.13 -1.66
C ARG A 179 -25.42 3.81 -0.76
N VAL A 180 -24.85 4.84 -0.11
CA VAL A 180 -23.74 4.69 0.83
C VAL A 180 -24.26 4.11 2.14
N ARG A 181 -23.65 3.02 2.60
CA ARG A 181 -23.90 2.46 3.94
C ARG A 181 -23.13 3.25 4.99
N TRP A 182 -23.67 4.39 5.40
CA TRP A 182 -23.01 5.31 6.36
C TRP A 182 -22.61 4.65 7.66
N GLN A 183 -23.40 3.71 8.18
CA GLN A 183 -23.01 2.95 9.38
C GLN A 183 -21.69 2.18 9.17
N GLY A 184 -21.49 1.59 8.00
CA GLY A 184 -20.24 0.91 7.66
C GLY A 184 -19.07 1.89 7.58
N VAL A 185 -19.28 3.05 6.96
CA VAL A 185 -18.28 4.13 6.89
C VAL A 185 -17.87 4.60 8.29
N LEU A 186 -18.86 4.81 9.18
CA LEU A 186 -18.63 5.19 10.57
C LEU A 186 -17.91 4.09 11.35
N ASN A 187 -18.25 2.81 11.16
CA ASN A 187 -17.56 1.69 11.81
C ASN A 187 -16.08 1.63 11.39
N VAL A 188 -15.77 1.88 10.13
CA VAL A 188 -14.38 1.95 9.64
C VAL A 188 -13.66 3.17 10.20
N GLY A 189 -14.29 4.34 10.18
CA GLY A 189 -13.72 5.58 10.73
C GLY A 189 -13.44 5.48 12.22
N THR A 190 -14.36 4.90 13.00
CA THR A 190 -14.18 4.66 14.44
C THR A 190 -13.09 3.64 14.70
N ALA A 191 -12.99 2.57 13.91
CA ALA A 191 -11.87 1.63 14.00
C ALA A 191 -10.53 2.33 13.81
N TRP A 192 -10.37 3.20 12.81
CA TRP A 192 -9.12 3.96 12.61
C TRP A 192 -8.76 4.84 13.82
N LEU A 193 -9.75 5.53 14.40
CA LEU A 193 -9.55 6.34 15.60
C LEU A 193 -9.13 5.51 16.83
N LEU A 194 -9.66 4.30 16.97
CA LEU A 194 -9.36 3.42 18.11
C LEU A 194 -8.07 2.63 17.94
N THR A 195 -7.64 2.36 16.70
CA THR A 195 -6.49 1.47 16.44
C THR A 195 -5.17 2.06 16.93
N LEU A 196 -4.95 3.37 16.73
CA LEU A 196 -3.72 4.05 17.17
C LEU A 196 -3.59 4.10 18.70
N PRO A 197 -4.60 4.57 19.47
CA PRO A 197 -4.57 4.51 20.93
C PRO A 197 -4.41 3.11 21.48
N SER A 198 -5.11 2.13 20.89
CA SER A 198 -5.04 0.73 21.33
C SER A 198 -3.63 0.15 21.11
N SER A 199 -3.03 0.42 19.95
CA SER A 199 -1.66 0.00 19.66
C SER A 199 -0.65 0.64 20.61
N MET A 200 -0.84 1.93 20.93
CA MET A 200 0.01 2.65 21.87
C MET A 200 -0.11 2.09 23.29
N ALA A 201 -1.34 1.83 23.75
CA ALA A 201 -1.61 1.24 25.06
C ALA A 201 -0.98 -0.16 25.19
N LEU A 202 -1.16 -1.03 24.19
CA LEU A 202 -0.56 -2.36 24.16
C LEU A 202 0.98 -2.30 24.13
N GLY A 203 1.56 -1.36 23.38
CA GLY A 203 3.00 -1.11 23.36
C GLY A 203 3.55 -0.68 24.73
N CYS A 204 2.86 0.24 25.41
CA CYS A 204 3.21 0.64 26.77
C CYS A 204 3.12 -0.51 27.76
N LEU A 205 2.02 -1.28 27.73
CA LEU A 205 1.80 -2.41 28.63
C LEU A 205 2.85 -3.52 28.45
N SER A 206 3.15 -3.88 27.21
CA SER A 206 4.20 -4.87 26.92
C SER A 206 5.59 -4.37 27.34
N GLY A 207 5.89 -3.09 27.13
CA GLY A 207 7.13 -2.48 27.60
C GLY A 207 7.27 -2.45 29.13
N LEU A 208 6.17 -2.27 29.86
CA LEU A 208 6.13 -2.36 31.32
C LEU A 208 6.29 -3.80 31.81
N ALA A 209 5.61 -4.76 31.17
CA ALA A 209 5.71 -6.18 31.51
C ALA A 209 7.14 -6.72 31.37
N LEU A 210 7.91 -6.26 30.38
CA LEU A 210 9.32 -6.63 30.19
C LEU A 210 10.28 -5.98 31.19
N ARG A 211 9.81 -4.98 31.97
CA ARG A 211 10.61 -4.27 32.99
C ARG A 211 10.35 -4.77 34.41
N LEU A 212 9.30 -5.56 34.60
CA LEU A 212 9.07 -6.24 35.87
C LEU A 212 10.02 -7.45 35.94
N PRO A 213 10.79 -7.60 37.03
CA PRO A 213 11.81 -8.64 37.20
C PRO A 213 11.23 -10.05 37.24
#